data_AF-A0A2H0CAH8-F1
#
_entry.id   AF-A0A2H0CAH8-F1
#
_cell.length_a   1.000
_cell.length_b   1.000
_cell.length_c   1.000
_cell.angle_alpha   90.00
_cell.angle_beta   90.00
_cell.angle_gamma   90.00
#
_symmetry.space_group_name_H-M   'P 1'
#
loop_
_entity.id
_entity.type
_entity.pdbx_description
1 polymer ?
#
loop_
_entity_poly.entity_id
_entity_poly.type
_entity_poly.pdbx_seq_one_letter_code
_entity_poly.pdbx_strand_id
1 'polypeptide(L)'
;MSISNQNQNTKYYLGFAKIPCIGPVKFKQLQKCFPTLEQAWNAPMHTLSELGFSQNNISEFIRLRQEINLDQEIEALEKENITLLTIEDENYPKLLK
;
A
#
# COMPACT_ATOMS: atom_id res chain seq x y z
N MET A 1 2.44 24.63 -13.92
CA MET A 1 1.41 24.18 -12.97
C MET A 1 1.17 22.70 -13.24
N SER A 2 2.05 21.83 -12.75
CA SER A 2 2.07 20.41 -13.11
C SER A 2 1.92 19.59 -11.82
N ILE A 3 0.69 19.36 -11.39
CA ILE A 3 0.39 18.40 -10.33
C ILE A 3 0.15 17.07 -11.04
N SER A 4 1.23 16.49 -11.56
CA SER A 4 1.17 15.27 -12.36
C SER A 4 1.41 14.06 -11.45
N ASN A 5 0.34 13.29 -11.24
CA ASN A 5 0.38 11.82 -11.14
C ASN A 5 0.73 11.11 -9.82
N GLN A 6 0.64 11.72 -8.64
CA GLN A 6 1.03 11.06 -7.37
C GLN A 6 -0.07 10.32 -6.58
N ASN A 7 -1.34 10.37 -6.99
CA ASN A 7 -2.43 9.83 -6.17
C ASN A 7 -2.54 8.29 -6.18
N GLN A 8 -2.04 7.61 -7.22
CA GLN A 8 -2.29 6.17 -7.37
C GLN A 8 -1.45 5.31 -6.43
N ASN A 9 -0.18 5.64 -6.18
CA ASN A 9 0.66 4.84 -5.27
C ASN A 9 0.29 5.05 -3.78
N THR A 10 -0.15 6.26 -3.45
CA THR A 10 -0.47 6.69 -2.08
C THR A 10 -1.64 5.91 -1.48
N LYS A 11 -2.72 5.69 -2.25
CA LYS A 11 -3.86 4.91 -1.77
C LYS A 11 -3.48 3.48 -1.38
N TYR A 12 -2.63 2.83 -2.17
CA TYR A 12 -2.17 1.48 -1.86
C TYR A 12 -1.32 1.47 -0.59
N TYR A 13 -0.44 2.47 -0.40
CA TYR A 13 0.33 2.62 0.84
C TYR A 13 -0.57 2.70 2.08
N LEU A 14 -1.63 3.51 2.02
CA LEU A 14 -2.61 3.63 3.10
C LEU A 14 -3.32 2.29 3.36
N GLY A 15 -3.75 1.61 2.30
CA GLY A 15 -4.34 0.28 2.40
C GLY A 15 -3.42 -0.71 3.10
N PHE A 16 -2.14 -0.76 2.72
CA PHE A 16 -1.16 -1.64 3.35
C PHE A 16 -0.89 -1.26 4.81
N ALA A 17 -0.82 0.03 5.12
CA ALA A 17 -0.66 0.52 6.49
C ALA A 17 -1.85 0.15 7.39
N LYS A 18 -3.07 0.08 6.82
CA LYS A 18 -4.28 -0.36 7.53
C LYS A 18 -4.34 -1.87 7.78
N ILE A 19 -3.52 -2.68 7.12
CA ILE A 19 -3.53 -4.13 7.30
C ILE A 19 -2.47 -4.54 8.33
N PRO A 20 -2.85 -4.84 9.60
CA PRO A 20 -1.89 -5.19 10.65
C PRO A 20 -1.17 -6.52 10.37
N CYS A 21 -1.77 -7.35 9.53
CA CYS A 21 -1.24 -8.65 9.13
C CYS A 21 0.01 -8.54 8.23
N ILE A 22 0.19 -7.40 7.55
CA ILE A 22 1.36 -7.12 6.70
C ILE A 22 2.29 -6.18 7.45
N GLY A 23 3.27 -6.75 8.13
CA GLY A 23 4.35 -5.98 8.73
C GLY A 23 5.31 -5.37 7.69
N PRO A 24 6.21 -4.47 8.13
CA PRO A 24 7.13 -3.74 7.24
C PRO A 24 8.09 -4.67 6.46
N VAL A 25 8.43 -5.84 7.00
CA VAL A 25 9.29 -6.83 6.33
C VAL A 25 8.58 -7.46 5.12
N LYS A 26 7.35 -7.92 5.32
CA LYS A 26 6.50 -8.52 4.28
C LYS A 26 6.14 -7.50 3.20
N PHE A 27 5.84 -6.27 3.62
CA PHE A 27 5.61 -5.17 2.70
C PHE A 27 6.85 -4.86 1.83
N LYS A 28 8.06 -4.83 2.42
CA LYS A 28 9.30 -4.68 1.65
C LYS A 28 9.54 -5.84 0.68
N GLN A 29 9.18 -7.07 1.03
CA GLN A 29 9.24 -8.20 0.10
C GLN A 29 8.28 -8.02 -1.08
N LEU A 30 7.05 -7.60 -0.81
CA LEU A 30 6.06 -7.28 -1.84
C LEU A 30 6.56 -6.18 -2.78
N GLN A 31 7.11 -5.09 -2.24
CA GLN A 31 7.72 -4.03 -3.07
C GLN A 31 8.89 -4.52 -3.93
N LYS A 32 9.64 -5.52 -3.46
CA LYS A 32 10.74 -6.09 -4.25
C LYS A 32 10.26 -7.03 -5.35
N CYS A 33 9.15 -7.74 -5.10
CA CYS A 33 8.59 -8.69 -6.06
C CYS A 33 7.68 -8.05 -7.10
N PHE A 34 7.04 -6.93 -6.75
CA PHE A 34 6.14 -6.22 -7.64
C PHE A 34 6.74 -4.88 -8.06
N PRO A 35 6.78 -4.56 -9.36
CA PRO A 35 7.29 -3.28 -9.83
C PRO A 35 6.37 -2.09 -9.49
N THR A 36 5.11 -2.34 -9.12
CA THR A 36 4.15 -1.31 -8.71
C THR A 36 3.36 -1.73 -7.47
N LEU A 37 2.99 -0.76 -6.63
CA LEU A 37 2.17 -0.99 -5.43
C LEU A 37 0.76 -1.46 -5.76
N GLU A 38 0.21 -1.02 -6.88
CA GLU A 38 -1.08 -1.52 -7.38
C GLU A 38 -1.04 -3.04 -7.61
N GLN A 39 0.04 -3.53 -8.24
CA GLN A 39 0.22 -4.96 -8.45
C GLN A 39 0.46 -5.71 -7.15
N ALA A 40 1.19 -5.11 -6.21
CA ALA A 40 1.35 -5.68 -4.87
C ALA A 40 0.01 -5.80 -4.13
N TRP A 41 -0.87 -4.79 -4.26
CA TRP A 41 -2.19 -4.80 -3.62
C TRP A 41 -3.14 -5.79 -4.28
N ASN A 42 -3.08 -5.90 -5.60
CA ASN A 42 -3.80 -6.88 -6.39
C ASN A 42 -3.12 -8.25 -6.44
N ALA A 43 -2.07 -8.49 -5.65
CA ALA A 43 -1.33 -9.73 -5.66
C ALA A 43 -2.25 -10.93 -5.40
N PRO A 44 -2.16 -12.00 -6.22
CA PRO A 44 -2.97 -13.19 -6.01
C PRO A 44 -2.46 -13.97 -4.80
N MET A 45 -3.36 -14.75 -4.18
CA MET A 45 -3.04 -15.61 -3.03
C MET A 45 -1.84 -16.53 -3.27
N HIS A 46 -1.66 -17.00 -4.51
CA HIS A 46 -0.52 -17.84 -4.89
C HIS A 46 0.80 -17.11 -4.68
N THR A 47 0.94 -15.87 -5.17
CA THR A 47 2.17 -15.09 -5.00
C THR A 47 2.43 -14.77 -3.53
N LEU A 48 1.38 -14.44 -2.76
CA LEU A 48 1.53 -14.25 -1.32
C LEU A 48 2.01 -15.54 -0.63
N SER A 49 1.50 -16.70 -1.03
CA SER A 49 1.96 -17.99 -0.53
C SER A 49 3.42 -18.25 -0.89
N GLU A 50 3.85 -17.93 -2.11
CA GLU A 50 5.25 -18.08 -2.55
C GLU A 50 6.21 -17.15 -1.80
N LEU A 51 5.73 -15.98 -1.35
CA LEU A 51 6.49 -15.08 -0.47
C LEU A 51 6.61 -15.60 0.97
N GLY A 52 6.00 -16.74 1.30
CA GLY A 52 6.03 -17.32 2.64
C GLY A 52 4.97 -16.76 3.59
N PHE A 53 3.89 -16.15 3.06
CA PHE A 53 2.77 -15.76 3.90
C PHE A 53 1.96 -16.99 4.30
N SER A 54 1.66 -17.10 5.60
CA SER A 54 0.75 -18.13 6.09
C SER A 54 -0.66 -17.94 5.50
N GLN A 55 -1.38 -19.04 5.26
CA GLN A 55 -2.74 -19.00 4.73
C GLN A 55 -3.69 -18.07 5.51
N ASN A 56 -3.58 -18.07 6.84
CA ASN A 56 -4.37 -17.18 7.71
C ASN A 56 -4.09 -15.68 7.44
N ASN A 57 -2.84 -15.35 7.12
CA ASN A 57 -2.45 -13.98 6.78
C ASN A 57 -2.98 -13.59 5.40
N ILE A 58 -2.98 -14.53 4.45
CA ILE A 58 -3.49 -14.30 3.09
C ILE A 58 -5.00 -14.10 3.12
N SER A 59 -5.74 -14.92 3.86
CA SER A 59 -7.19 -14.77 4.02
C SER A 59 -7.57 -13.46 4.69
N GLU A 60 -6.88 -13.08 5.77
CA GLU A 60 -7.12 -11.79 6.43
C GLU A 60 -6.75 -10.61 5.53
N PHE A 61 -5.64 -10.69 4.78
CA PHE A 61 -5.29 -9.67 3.80
C PHE A 61 -6.38 -9.49 2.75
N ILE A 62 -6.89 -10.59 2.16
CA ILE A 62 -7.96 -10.52 1.16
C ILE A 62 -9.25 -9.96 1.77
N ARG A 63 -9.60 -10.37 2.99
CA ARG A 63 -10.79 -9.89 3.69
C ARG A 63 -10.69 -8.38 3.97
N LEU A 64 -9.58 -7.93 4.56
CA LEU A 64 -9.33 -6.52 4.84
C LEU A 64 -9.25 -5.71 3.54
N ARG A 65 -8.67 -6.25 2.48
CA ARG A 65 -8.64 -5.60 1.16
C ARG A 65 -10.04 -5.36 0.61
N GLN A 66 -10.98 -6.28 0.84
CA GLN A 66 -12.38 -6.12 0.43
C GLN A 66 -13.16 -5.16 1.34
N GLU A 67 -12.77 -5.07 2.61
CA GLU A 67 -13.37 -4.14 3.59
C GLU A 67 -12.86 -2.71 3.42
N ILE A 68 -11.58 -2.55 3.08
CA ILE A 68 -10.92 -1.26 2.87
C ILE A 68 -11.24 -0.75 1.46
N ASN A 69 -12.05 0.30 1.40
CA ASN A 69 -12.39 0.96 0.15
C ASN A 69 -11.42 2.12 -0.12
N LEU A 70 -10.33 1.83 -0.85
CA LEU A 70 -9.27 2.80 -1.16
C LEU A 70 -9.77 4.10 -1.81
N ASP A 71 -10.81 4.00 -2.65
CA ASP A 71 -11.41 5.15 -3.31
C ASP A 71 -12.09 6.09 -2.31
N GLN A 72 -12.84 5.53 -1.36
CA GLN A 72 -13.49 6.32 -0.32
C GLN A 72 -12.48 6.94 0.65
N GLU A 73 -11.41 6.22 0.98
CA GLU A 73 -10.35 6.73 1.85
C GLU A 73 -9.62 7.92 1.23
N ILE A 74 -9.33 7.86 -0.09
CA ILE A 74 -8.73 8.98 -0.80
C ILE A 74 -9.69 10.17 -0.84
N GLU A 75 -10.98 9.94 -1.13
CA GLU A 75 -11.96 11.03 -1.14
C GLU A 75 -12.11 11.69 0.23
N ALA A 76 -12.06 10.91 1.32
CA ALA A 76 -12.06 11.41 2.68
C ALA A 76 -10.80 12.24 2.99
N LEU A 77 -9.62 11.75 2.60
CA LEU A 77 -8.35 12.46 2.79
C LEU A 77 -8.25 13.75 1.96
N GLU A 78 -8.75 13.75 0.72
CA GLU A 78 -8.84 14.95 -0.11
C GLU A 78 -9.78 15.99 0.53
N LYS A 79 -10.91 15.56 1.10
CA LYS A 79 -11.81 16.42 1.88
C LYS A 79 -11.14 16.98 3.14
N GLU A 80 -10.31 16.18 3.80
CA GLU A 80 -9.55 16.59 4.98
C GLU A 80 -8.29 17.41 4.66
N ASN A 81 -7.97 17.67 3.38
CA ASN A 81 -6.75 18.37 2.95
C ASN A 81 -5.46 17.72 3.50
N ILE A 82 -5.49 16.42 3.77
CA ILE A 82 -4.32 15.69 4.28
C ILE A 82 -3.43 15.33 3.09
N THR A 83 -2.34 16.09 2.93
CA THR A 83 -1.28 15.78 1.97
C THR A 83 -0.48 14.58 2.48
N LEU A 84 -0.86 13.36 2.05
CA LEU A 84 -0.18 12.14 2.42
C LEU A 84 1.16 12.04 1.66
N LEU A 85 2.24 12.45 2.32
CA LEU A 85 3.60 12.38 1.80
C LEU A 85 4.05 10.91 1.72
N THR A 86 4.06 10.36 0.51
CA THR A 86 4.63 9.05 0.22
C THR A 86 6.17 9.13 0.13
N ILE A 87 6.85 8.03 0.47
CA ILE A 87 8.33 7.93 0.55
C ILE A 87 9.03 8.17 -0.80
N GLU A 88 8.29 8.21 -1.91
CA GLU A 88 8.80 8.54 -3.26
C GLU A 88 8.73 10.03 -3.59
N ASP A 89 8.21 10.87 -2.70
CA ASP A 89 8.26 12.31 -2.87
C ASP A 89 9.71 12.81 -2.68
N GLU A 90 10.21 13.62 -3.61
CA GLU A 90 11.54 14.26 -3.54
C GLU A 90 11.73 15.13 -2.27
N ASN A 91 10.67 15.31 -1.46
CA ASN A 91 10.67 15.96 -0.17
C ASN A 91 10.76 15.04 1.05
N TYR A 92 11.01 13.73 0.91
CA TYR A 92 11.32 12.90 2.09
C TYR A 92 12.74 13.26 2.59
N PRO A 93 12.90 13.92 3.76
CA PRO A 93 14.20 14.38 4.20
C PRO A 93 15.12 13.17 4.38
N LYS A 94 16.25 13.22 3.66
CA LYS A 94 17.30 12.18 3.55
C LYS A 94 17.94 11.73 4.87
N LEU A 95 17.42 12.18 6.02
CA LEU A 95 17.99 11.99 7.35
C LEU A 95 17.42 10.78 8.13
N LEU A 96 16.55 9.97 7.51
CA LEU A 96 16.05 8.70 8.07
C LEU A 96 16.46 7.48 7.23
N LYS A 97 17.70 7.47 6.71
CA LYS A 97 18.37 6.25 6.24
C LYS A 97 19.08 5.54 7.39
#